data_AF-A7SU38-F1
#
_entry.id   AF-A7SU38-F1
#
_cell.length_a   1.000
_cell.length_b   1.000
_cell.length_c   1.000
_cell.angle_alpha   90.00
_cell.angle_beta   90.00
_cell.angle_gamma   90.00
#
_symmetry.space_group_name_H-M   'P 1'
#
loop_
_entity.id
_entity.type
_entity.pdbx_description
1 polymer ?
#
loop_
_entity_poly.entity_id
_entity_poly.type
_entity_poly.pdbx_seq_one_letter_code
_entity_poly.pdbx_strand_id
1 'polypeptide(L)'
;MDKFIVRRSREPRPERIREKSPPKTKQVTIESLPKVVVVEDVKRLKLQLESDLSTPEDILSALQELKAKTPSKAVLLSTQIGHTINSLRKHTCQDVCQLAKEIFRKWKHFIVEEEKEKPAIDVKCDLKTETMRNKAREFLVKALQDEEGKLSEQIERTVFFNSNRKIDNFYRRKMRTIIFTLKHKEQIRTNVLNGKMKIEQLFQGLTPGIQFS
;
A
#
# COMPACT_ATOMS: atom_id res chain seq x y z
N MET A 1 4.94 77.50 -23.62
CA MET A 1 4.49 76.30 -24.38
C MET A 1 3.93 75.32 -23.37
N ASP A 2 2.60 75.28 -23.26
CA ASP A 2 1.91 74.46 -22.26
C ASP A 2 1.88 72.99 -22.69
N LYS A 3 2.32 72.10 -21.79
CA LYS A 3 2.28 70.65 -21.98
C LYS A 3 0.87 70.16 -21.64
N PHE A 4 0.11 69.75 -22.64
CA PHE A 4 -1.21 69.14 -22.43
C PHE A 4 -1.07 67.74 -21.80
N ILE A 5 -1.68 67.52 -20.64
CA ILE A 5 -1.85 66.19 -20.05
C ILE A 5 -3.05 65.53 -20.73
N VAL A 6 -2.80 64.57 -21.61
CA VAL A 6 -3.87 63.74 -22.23
C VAL A 6 -4.34 62.72 -21.21
N ARG A 7 -5.53 62.94 -20.63
CA ARG A 7 -6.21 61.95 -19.78
C ARG A 7 -6.74 60.81 -20.66
N ARG A 8 -6.06 59.66 -20.66
CA ARG A 8 -6.64 58.43 -21.22
C ARG A 8 -7.70 57.89 -20.26
N SER A 9 -8.89 57.57 -20.77
CA SER A 9 -9.96 56.94 -20.02
C SER A 9 -9.51 55.55 -19.54
N ARG A 10 -9.86 55.23 -18.30
CA ARG A 10 -9.52 53.96 -17.65
C ARG A 10 -10.19 52.81 -18.39
N GLU A 11 -9.43 51.80 -18.81
CA GLU A 11 -9.97 50.62 -19.45
C GLU A 11 -11.03 49.94 -18.55
N PRO A 12 -12.13 49.41 -19.13
CA PRO A 12 -13.13 48.69 -18.36
C PRO A 12 -12.49 47.47 -17.70
N ARG A 13 -12.64 47.38 -16.38
CA ARG A 13 -12.14 46.25 -15.58
C ARG A 13 -12.74 44.95 -16.17
N PRO A 14 -11.93 43.93 -16.52
CA PRO A 14 -12.45 42.70 -17.07
C PRO A 14 -13.44 42.07 -16.09
N GLU A 15 -14.57 41.59 -16.61
CA GLU A 15 -15.60 40.95 -15.80
C GLU A 15 -15.01 39.74 -15.08
N ARG A 16 -15.14 39.74 -13.74
CA ARG A 16 -14.70 38.63 -12.91
C ARG A 16 -15.52 37.40 -13.29
N ILE A 17 -14.88 36.41 -13.91
CA ILE A 17 -15.45 35.08 -14.10
C ILE A 17 -15.80 34.56 -12.70
N ARG A 18 -17.09 34.46 -12.38
CA ARG A 18 -17.55 33.88 -11.12
C ARG A 18 -17.27 32.37 -11.19
N GLU A 19 -16.20 31.93 -10.55
CA GLU A 19 -15.96 30.50 -10.33
C GLU A 19 -17.20 29.92 -9.62
N LYS A 20 -17.78 28.85 -10.18
CA LYS A 20 -18.93 28.17 -9.58
C LYS A 20 -18.51 27.73 -8.17
N SER A 21 -19.28 28.11 -7.15
CA SER A 21 -19.03 27.67 -5.79
C SER A 21 -18.99 26.14 -5.72
N PRO A 22 -18.10 25.56 -4.90
CA PRO A 22 -18.05 24.11 -4.75
C PRO A 22 -19.44 23.58 -4.33
N PRO A 23 -19.83 22.41 -4.83
CA PRO A 23 -21.13 21.83 -4.50
C PRO A 23 -21.26 21.70 -2.98
N LYS A 24 -22.38 22.20 -2.43
CA LYS A 24 -22.71 22.05 -1.02
C LYS A 24 -22.82 20.56 -0.70
N THR A 25 -21.88 20.01 0.05
CA THR A 25 -21.97 18.66 0.58
C THR A 25 -23.13 18.62 1.58
N LYS A 26 -24.10 17.73 1.35
CA LYS A 26 -25.17 17.47 2.33
C LYS A 26 -24.60 16.52 3.38
N GLN A 27 -24.72 16.90 4.65
CA GLN A 27 -24.41 16.00 5.76
C GLN A 27 -25.37 14.81 5.75
N VAL A 28 -24.84 13.60 5.97
CA VAL A 28 -25.62 12.37 6.04
C VAL A 28 -25.28 11.62 7.33
N THR A 29 -26.25 10.93 7.92
CA THR A 29 -26.06 10.12 9.12
C THR A 29 -25.15 8.92 8.83
N ILE A 30 -24.26 8.58 9.75
CA ILE A 30 -23.25 7.51 9.58
C ILE A 30 -23.92 6.17 9.21
N GLU A 31 -25.05 5.86 9.84
CA GLU A 31 -25.83 4.64 9.61
C GLU A 31 -26.43 4.54 8.21
N SER A 32 -26.61 5.64 7.50
CA SER A 32 -27.15 5.62 6.12
C SER A 32 -26.13 5.13 5.10
N LEU A 33 -24.84 5.15 5.45
CA LEU A 33 -23.76 4.79 4.55
C LEU A 33 -23.83 3.28 4.19
N PRO A 34 -23.52 2.91 2.94
CA PRO A 34 -23.63 1.52 2.49
C PRO A 34 -22.64 0.59 3.19
N LYS A 35 -21.44 1.08 3.51
CA LYS A 35 -20.37 0.32 4.17
C LYS A 35 -20.49 0.26 5.70
N VAL A 36 -21.34 1.10 6.29
CA VAL A 36 -21.58 1.07 7.74
C VAL A 36 -22.72 0.10 8.00
N VAL A 37 -22.41 -0.97 8.74
CA VAL A 37 -23.36 -2.01 9.10
C VAL A 37 -23.44 -2.09 10.61
N VAL A 38 -24.63 -1.86 11.14
CA VAL A 38 -24.94 -2.07 12.56
C VAL A 38 -25.10 -3.58 12.76
N VAL A 39 -24.22 -4.17 13.58
CA VAL A 39 -24.15 -5.63 13.75
C VAL A 39 -25.45 -6.20 14.33
N GLU A 40 -26.11 -5.45 15.21
CA GLU A 40 -27.36 -5.89 15.83
C GLU A 40 -28.52 -5.98 14.82
N ASP A 41 -28.61 -5.04 13.87
CA ASP A 41 -29.60 -5.09 12.80
C ASP A 41 -29.42 -6.33 11.92
N VAL A 42 -28.17 -6.72 11.63
CA VAL A 42 -27.88 -7.94 10.87
C VAL A 42 -28.32 -9.19 11.64
N LYS A 43 -28.13 -9.23 12.96
CA LYS A 43 -28.62 -10.34 13.78
C LYS A 43 -30.14 -10.39 13.84
N ARG A 44 -30.81 -9.24 13.97
CA ARG A 44 -32.28 -9.14 13.90
C ARG A 44 -32.80 -9.69 12.58
N LEU A 45 -32.22 -9.23 11.46
CA LEU A 45 -32.57 -9.69 10.12
C LEU A 45 -32.27 -11.17 9.92
N LYS A 46 -31.19 -11.70 10.50
CA LYS A 46 -30.89 -13.13 10.49
C LYS A 46 -32.02 -13.93 11.14
N LEU A 47 -32.45 -13.55 12.35
CA LEU A 47 -33.54 -14.24 13.05
C LEU A 47 -34.86 -14.16 12.27
N GLN A 48 -35.15 -13.01 11.64
CA GLN A 48 -36.32 -12.85 10.79
C GLN A 48 -36.28 -13.76 9.54
N LEU A 49 -35.10 -14.00 8.98
CA LEU A 49 -34.91 -14.88 7.81
C LEU A 49 -34.87 -16.37 8.17
N GLU A 50 -34.49 -16.71 9.41
CA GLU A 50 -34.47 -18.09 9.92
C GLU A 50 -35.81 -18.52 10.53
N SER A 51 -36.70 -17.58 10.83
CA SER A 51 -38.02 -17.88 11.38
C SER A 51 -38.88 -18.67 10.38
N ASP A 52 -39.33 -19.87 10.79
CA ASP A 52 -40.19 -20.76 10.00
C ASP A 52 -41.59 -20.19 9.72
N LEU A 53 -41.98 -19.14 10.45
CA LEU A 53 -43.27 -18.44 10.33
C LEU A 53 -43.22 -17.24 9.38
N SER A 54 -42.06 -16.93 8.80
CA SER A 54 -41.90 -15.72 8.00
C SER A 54 -42.65 -15.83 6.68
N THR A 55 -43.46 -14.82 6.39
CA THR A 55 -44.16 -14.73 5.11
C THR A 55 -43.15 -14.45 3.99
N PRO A 56 -43.44 -14.83 2.73
CA PRO A 56 -42.55 -14.54 1.61
C PRO A 56 -42.29 -13.04 1.42
N GLU A 57 -43.21 -12.18 1.85
CA GLU A 57 -43.09 -10.71 1.79
C GLU A 57 -42.10 -10.19 2.84
N ASP A 58 -42.15 -10.71 4.06
CA ASP A 58 -41.23 -10.33 5.15
C ASP A 58 -39.78 -10.69 4.80
N ILE A 59 -39.58 -11.85 4.18
CA ILE A 59 -38.27 -12.30 3.70
C ILE A 59 -37.75 -11.36 2.60
N LEU A 60 -38.62 -10.94 1.69
CA LEU A 60 -38.27 -10.06 0.59
C LEU A 60 -37.89 -8.66 1.10
N SER A 61 -38.64 -8.12 2.05
CA SER A 61 -38.35 -6.86 2.72
C SER A 61 -36.99 -6.91 3.44
N ALA A 62 -36.74 -7.96 4.23
CA ALA A 62 -35.46 -8.15 4.92
C ALA A 62 -34.27 -8.27 3.95
N LEU A 63 -34.45 -8.94 2.80
CA LEU A 63 -33.41 -9.01 1.77
C LEU A 63 -33.14 -7.66 1.10
N GLN A 64 -34.16 -6.80 0.93
CA GLN A 64 -33.98 -5.45 0.41
C GLN A 64 -33.18 -4.57 1.38
N GLU A 65 -33.44 -4.67 2.69
CA GLU A 65 -32.63 -4.00 3.72
C GLU A 65 -31.16 -4.47 3.68
N LEU A 66 -30.94 -5.78 3.55
CA LEU A 66 -29.59 -6.35 3.44
C LEU A 66 -28.88 -5.94 2.14
N LYS A 67 -29.60 -5.77 1.03
CA LYS A 67 -29.03 -5.33 -0.25
C LYS A 67 -28.48 -3.91 -0.20
N ALA A 68 -29.11 -3.04 0.59
CA ALA A 68 -28.67 -1.66 0.81
C ALA A 68 -27.33 -1.59 1.57
N LYS A 69 -27.00 -2.64 2.33
CA LYS A 69 -25.78 -2.74 3.14
C LYS A 69 -24.72 -3.64 2.48
N THR A 70 -23.46 -3.26 2.67
CA THR A 70 -22.29 -4.04 2.26
C THR A 70 -21.43 -4.34 3.49
N PRO A 71 -21.68 -5.47 4.18
CA PRO A 71 -20.92 -5.85 5.38
C PRO A 71 -19.49 -6.25 5.03
N SER A 72 -18.58 -6.02 5.98
CA SER A 72 -17.18 -6.45 5.87
C SER A 72 -17.02 -7.96 6.12
N LYS A 73 -15.88 -8.52 5.69
CA LYS A 73 -15.52 -9.93 5.91
C LYS A 73 -15.66 -10.36 7.38
N ALA A 74 -15.23 -9.51 8.31
CA ALA A 74 -15.33 -9.78 9.75
C ALA A 74 -16.78 -9.86 10.25
N VAL A 75 -17.66 -8.98 9.78
CA VAL A 75 -19.09 -8.96 10.16
C VAL A 75 -19.81 -10.18 9.57
N LEU A 76 -19.49 -10.57 8.34
CA LEU A 76 -20.06 -11.77 7.73
C LEU A 76 -19.65 -13.05 8.47
N LEU A 77 -18.40 -13.14 8.92
CA LEU A 77 -17.91 -14.26 9.72
C LEU A 77 -18.49 -14.29 11.14
N SER A 78 -18.75 -13.14 11.76
CA SER A 78 -19.33 -13.12 13.11
C SER A 78 -20.82 -13.42 13.12
N THR A 79 -21.56 -12.89 12.15
CA THR A 79 -23.03 -13.02 12.09
C THR A 79 -23.48 -14.30 11.39
N GLN A 80 -22.65 -14.85 10.50
CA GLN A 80 -22.99 -16.02 9.67
C GLN A 80 -24.23 -15.81 8.77
N ILE A 81 -24.62 -14.54 8.53
CA ILE A 81 -25.71 -14.17 7.62
C ILE A 81 -25.43 -14.60 6.17
N GLY A 82 -24.15 -14.79 5.81
CA GLY A 82 -23.78 -15.34 4.51
C GLY A 82 -24.34 -16.75 4.28
N HIS A 83 -24.45 -17.57 5.32
CA HIS A 83 -25.01 -18.92 5.22
C HIS A 83 -26.52 -18.90 5.04
N THR A 84 -27.24 -18.04 5.77
CA THR A 84 -28.68 -17.90 5.61
C THR A 84 -29.02 -17.44 4.20
N ILE A 85 -28.33 -16.44 3.66
CA ILE A 85 -28.50 -16.00 2.26
C ILE A 85 -28.16 -17.10 1.27
N ASN A 86 -27.13 -17.91 1.54
CA ASN A 86 -26.81 -19.02 0.66
C ASN A 86 -27.89 -20.11 0.65
N SER A 87 -28.52 -20.38 1.80
CA SER A 87 -29.73 -21.21 1.87
C SER A 87 -30.88 -20.55 1.11
N LEU A 88 -31.03 -19.22 1.22
CA LEU A 88 -32.12 -18.49 0.58
C LEU A 88 -32.11 -18.54 -0.96
N ARG A 89 -30.96 -18.87 -1.56
CA ARG A 89 -30.82 -19.09 -3.01
C ARG A 89 -31.55 -20.34 -3.52
N LYS A 90 -32.03 -21.21 -2.63
CA LYS A 90 -32.76 -22.44 -2.95
C LYS A 90 -34.25 -22.37 -2.58
N HIS A 91 -34.77 -21.21 -2.17
CA HIS A 91 -36.18 -21.08 -1.83
C HIS A 91 -37.11 -21.33 -3.01
N THR A 92 -38.34 -21.71 -2.65
CA THR A 92 -39.47 -21.95 -3.56
C THR A 92 -39.89 -20.69 -4.31
N CYS A 93 -39.75 -19.50 -3.71
CA CYS A 93 -40.06 -18.23 -4.37
C CYS A 93 -38.90 -17.73 -5.26
N GLN A 94 -39.21 -17.47 -6.53
CA GLN A 94 -38.22 -17.05 -7.53
C GLN A 94 -37.64 -15.67 -7.24
N ASP A 95 -38.45 -14.72 -6.76
CA ASP A 95 -38.02 -13.34 -6.49
C ASP A 95 -37.02 -13.29 -5.32
N VAL A 96 -37.30 -14.01 -4.25
CA VAL A 96 -36.41 -14.20 -3.09
C VAL A 96 -35.09 -14.83 -3.54
N CYS A 97 -35.18 -15.88 -4.36
CA CYS A 97 -34.02 -16.58 -4.91
C CYS A 97 -33.12 -15.66 -5.75
N GLN A 98 -33.72 -14.82 -6.61
CA GLN A 98 -32.99 -13.89 -7.46
C GLN A 98 -32.29 -12.79 -6.64
N LEU A 99 -33.00 -12.19 -5.68
CA LEU A 99 -32.44 -11.19 -4.77
C LEU A 99 -31.30 -11.76 -3.92
N ALA A 100 -31.47 -12.97 -3.36
CA ALA A 100 -30.44 -13.65 -2.60
C ALA A 100 -29.17 -13.93 -3.44
N LYS A 101 -29.35 -14.35 -4.71
CA LYS A 101 -28.22 -14.55 -5.65
C LYS A 101 -27.48 -13.24 -5.94
N GLU A 102 -28.21 -12.14 -6.12
CA GLU A 102 -27.62 -10.82 -6.37
C GLU A 102 -26.80 -10.34 -5.17
N ILE A 103 -27.36 -10.42 -3.96
CA ILE A 103 -26.68 -10.03 -2.71
C ILE A 103 -25.43 -10.89 -2.51
N PHE A 104 -25.54 -12.21 -2.68
CA PHE A 104 -24.39 -13.11 -2.55
C PHE A 104 -23.26 -12.76 -3.51
N ARG A 105 -23.59 -12.46 -4.79
CA ARG A 105 -22.60 -12.04 -5.79
C ARG A 105 -21.96 -10.70 -5.41
N LYS A 106 -22.76 -9.72 -4.99
CA LYS A 106 -22.30 -8.38 -4.59
C LYS A 106 -21.35 -8.46 -3.42
N TRP A 107 -21.69 -9.19 -2.36
CA TRP A 107 -20.84 -9.36 -1.19
C TRP A 107 -19.58 -10.17 -1.50
N LYS A 108 -19.68 -11.24 -2.29
CA LYS A 108 -18.51 -12.02 -2.72
C LYS A 108 -17.55 -11.17 -3.54
N HIS A 109 -18.06 -10.37 -4.48
CA HIS A 109 -17.24 -9.49 -5.30
C HIS A 109 -16.53 -8.45 -4.44
N PHE A 110 -17.26 -7.79 -3.53
CA PHE A 110 -16.71 -6.79 -2.62
C PHE A 110 -15.55 -7.32 -1.78
N ILE A 111 -15.67 -8.51 -1.19
CA ILE A 111 -14.59 -9.11 -0.37
C ILE A 111 -13.36 -9.41 -1.22
N VAL A 112 -13.55 -9.98 -2.42
CA VAL A 112 -12.44 -10.32 -3.32
C VAL A 112 -11.74 -9.06 -3.83
N GLU A 113 -12.49 -8.00 -4.09
CA GLU A 113 -11.94 -6.70 -4.52
C GLU A 113 -11.21 -6.00 -3.37
N GLU A 114 -11.79 -5.94 -2.17
CA GLU A 114 -11.16 -5.37 -0.97
C GLU A 114 -9.83 -6.08 -0.61
N GLU A 115 -9.73 -7.39 -0.87
CA GLU A 115 -8.50 -8.16 -0.67
C GLU A 115 -7.44 -7.87 -1.74
N LYS A 116 -7.84 -7.52 -2.96
CA LYS A 116 -6.93 -7.12 -4.06
C LYS A 116 -6.44 -5.67 -3.92
N GLU A 117 -7.27 -4.77 -3.41
CA GLU A 117 -6.97 -3.35 -3.29
C GLU A 117 -5.93 -3.01 -2.21
N LYS A 118 -5.40 -4.00 -1.48
CA LYS A 118 -4.27 -3.82 -0.55
C LYS A 118 -2.98 -4.42 -1.13
N PRO A 119 -2.39 -3.87 -2.22
CA PRO A 119 -1.01 -4.20 -2.52
C PRO A 119 -0.16 -3.69 -1.36
N ALA A 120 0.73 -4.54 -0.84
CA ALA A 120 1.76 -4.08 0.07
C ALA A 120 2.52 -2.94 -0.61
N ILE A 121 2.53 -1.76 0.01
CA ILE A 121 3.24 -0.60 -0.53
C ILE A 121 4.73 -0.86 -0.35
N ASP A 122 5.34 -1.48 -1.35
CA ASP A 122 6.79 -1.66 -1.39
C ASP A 122 7.43 -0.28 -1.65
N VAL A 123 8.02 0.29 -0.60
CA VAL A 123 8.80 1.54 -0.72
C VAL A 123 10.11 1.23 -1.44
N LYS A 124 10.10 1.34 -2.77
CA LYS A 124 11.28 1.21 -3.62
C LYS A 124 12.10 2.50 -3.62
N CYS A 125 13.41 2.37 -3.83
CA CYS A 125 14.27 3.53 -4.07
C CYS A 125 13.99 4.10 -5.47
N ASP A 126 14.40 5.35 -5.71
CA ASP A 126 14.35 5.93 -7.05
C ASP A 126 15.33 5.20 -8.00
N LEU A 127 15.04 5.25 -9.30
CA LEU A 127 15.81 4.53 -10.33
C LEU A 127 17.30 4.90 -10.34
N LYS A 128 17.65 6.16 -10.02
CA LYS A 128 19.06 6.60 -9.96
C LYS A 128 19.79 5.94 -8.78
N THR A 129 19.11 5.84 -7.63
CA THR A 129 19.65 5.12 -6.47
C THR A 129 19.81 3.64 -6.77
N GLU A 130 18.80 2.98 -7.35
CA GLU A 130 18.88 1.55 -7.69
C GLU A 130 20.01 1.26 -8.68
N THR A 131 20.14 2.03 -9.75
CA THR A 131 21.20 1.85 -10.75
C THR A 131 22.60 2.02 -10.17
N MET A 132 22.82 2.98 -9.26
CA MET A 132 24.10 3.13 -8.57
C MET A 132 24.41 1.97 -7.62
N ARG A 133 23.40 1.50 -6.87
CA ARG A 133 23.55 0.33 -5.99
C ARG A 133 23.83 -0.93 -6.77
N ASN A 134 23.18 -1.13 -7.92
CA ASN A 134 23.43 -2.25 -8.83
C ASN A 134 24.87 -2.26 -9.35
N LYS A 135 25.38 -1.10 -9.78
CA LYS A 135 26.78 -0.96 -10.20
C LYS A 135 27.75 -1.27 -9.05
N ALA A 136 27.44 -0.81 -7.84
CA ALA A 136 28.28 -1.08 -6.69
C ALA A 136 28.32 -2.59 -6.34
N ARG A 137 27.18 -3.29 -6.47
CA ARG A 137 27.10 -4.75 -6.36
C ARG A 137 27.94 -5.44 -7.43
N GLU A 138 27.85 -5.00 -8.68
CA GLU A 138 28.65 -5.54 -9.78
C GLU A 138 30.16 -5.42 -9.51
N PHE A 139 30.61 -4.28 -8.98
CA PHE A 139 32.02 -4.11 -8.59
C PHE A 139 32.43 -4.98 -7.39
N LEU A 140 31.54 -5.21 -6.43
CA LEU A 140 31.79 -6.12 -5.31
C LEU A 140 31.92 -7.57 -5.77
N VAL A 141 31.03 -8.03 -6.65
CA VAL A 141 31.10 -9.37 -7.26
C VAL A 141 32.44 -9.55 -7.98
N LYS A 142 32.85 -8.55 -8.78
CA LYS A 142 34.15 -8.55 -9.45
C LYS A 142 35.35 -8.58 -8.49
N ALA A 143 35.25 -7.90 -7.34
CA ALA A 143 36.33 -7.84 -6.35
C ALA A 143 36.43 -9.12 -5.50
N LEU A 144 35.28 -9.72 -5.16
CA LEU A 144 35.21 -10.96 -4.37
C LEU A 144 35.40 -12.23 -5.21
N GLN A 145 35.22 -12.14 -6.54
CA GLN A 145 35.19 -13.30 -7.45
C GLN A 145 34.14 -14.33 -7.03
N ASP A 146 33.04 -13.85 -6.44
CA ASP A 146 31.94 -14.66 -5.94
C ASP A 146 30.90 -14.88 -7.05
N GLU A 147 30.63 -16.14 -7.40
CA GLU A 147 29.67 -16.49 -8.46
C GLU A 147 28.22 -16.35 -7.99
N GLU A 148 27.92 -16.49 -6.69
CA GLU A 148 26.56 -16.43 -6.18
C GLU A 148 26.08 -14.99 -5.89
N GLY A 149 27.02 -14.06 -5.68
CA GLY A 149 26.75 -12.63 -5.47
C GLY A 149 26.00 -12.29 -4.17
N LYS A 150 25.59 -13.29 -3.38
CA LYS A 150 24.85 -13.11 -2.11
C LYS A 150 25.66 -12.32 -1.10
N LEU A 151 26.97 -12.60 -1.00
CA LEU A 151 27.86 -11.91 -0.08
C LEU A 151 28.07 -10.44 -0.49
N SER A 152 28.18 -10.21 -1.80
CA SER A 152 28.26 -8.86 -2.38
C SER A 152 26.99 -8.04 -2.10
N GLU A 153 25.82 -8.67 -2.18
CA GLU A 153 24.56 -8.03 -1.83
C GLU A 153 24.48 -7.69 -0.33
N GLN A 154 24.94 -8.59 0.54
CA GLN A 154 24.95 -8.35 1.99
C GLN A 154 25.89 -7.19 2.37
N ILE A 155 27.07 -7.10 1.75
CA ILE A 155 28.01 -5.99 1.97
C ILE A 155 27.39 -4.66 1.50
N GLU A 156 26.78 -4.64 0.31
CA GLU A 156 26.14 -3.40 -0.18
C GLU A 156 24.99 -2.95 0.72
N ARG A 157 24.13 -3.88 1.14
CA ARG A 157 22.97 -3.58 2.00
C ARG A 157 23.39 -3.05 3.36
N THR A 158 24.43 -3.61 3.97
CA THR A 158 24.96 -3.14 5.26
C THR A 158 25.58 -1.75 5.13
N VAL A 159 26.36 -1.49 4.08
CA VAL A 159 26.92 -0.16 3.82
C VAL A 159 25.82 0.88 3.58
N PHE A 160 24.78 0.53 2.82
CA PHE A 160 23.65 1.41 2.54
C PHE A 160 22.84 1.72 3.82
N PHE A 161 22.60 0.72 4.66
CA PHE A 161 21.93 0.90 5.95
C PHE A 161 22.71 1.86 6.86
N ASN A 162 24.01 1.64 7.01
CA ASN A 162 24.88 2.49 7.83
C ASN A 162 25.06 3.91 7.25
N SER A 163 24.79 4.10 5.96
CA SER A 163 24.80 5.41 5.30
C SER A 163 23.43 6.11 5.37
N ASN A 164 22.61 5.79 6.37
CA ASN A 164 21.25 6.32 6.57
C ASN A 164 20.33 6.11 5.36
N ARG A 165 20.53 5.00 4.60
CA ARG A 165 19.76 4.65 3.40
C ARG A 165 19.79 5.76 2.33
N LYS A 166 20.92 6.45 2.19
CA LYS A 166 21.13 7.52 1.20
C LYS A 166 22.47 7.33 0.48
N ILE A 167 22.51 7.64 -0.82
CA ILE A 167 23.77 7.62 -1.60
C ILE A 167 24.51 8.95 -1.44
N ASP A 168 24.99 9.17 -0.23
CA ASP A 168 25.83 10.31 0.10
C ASP A 168 27.32 10.05 -0.22
N ASN A 169 28.14 11.09 -0.14
CA ASN A 169 29.60 11.01 -0.28
C ASN A 169 30.21 9.98 0.66
N PHE A 170 29.67 9.82 1.87
CA PHE A 170 30.10 8.79 2.82
C PHE A 170 29.91 7.38 2.25
N TYR A 171 28.72 7.05 1.75
CA TYR A 171 28.43 5.77 1.08
C TYR A 171 29.41 5.52 -0.07
N ARG A 172 29.59 6.51 -0.96
CA ARG A 172 30.43 6.34 -2.14
C ARG A 172 31.92 6.19 -1.81
N ARG A 173 32.42 6.88 -0.78
CA ARG A 173 33.80 6.71 -0.32
C ARG A 173 33.97 5.33 0.30
N LYS A 174 33.07 4.93 1.21
CA LYS A 174 33.13 3.64 1.88
C LYS A 174 33.05 2.46 0.91
N MET A 175 32.13 2.51 -0.06
CA MET A 175 32.04 1.48 -1.09
C MET A 175 33.33 1.37 -1.90
N ARG A 176 33.92 2.50 -2.31
CA ARG A 176 35.21 2.47 -3.03
C ARG A 176 36.35 1.91 -2.18
N THR A 177 36.44 2.29 -0.92
CA THR A 177 37.45 1.77 0.00
C THR A 177 37.30 0.25 0.17
N ILE A 178 36.08 -0.24 0.38
CA ILE A 178 35.79 -1.68 0.54
C ILE A 178 36.11 -2.43 -0.76
N ILE A 179 35.67 -1.93 -1.92
CA ILE A 179 35.97 -2.57 -3.21
C ILE A 179 37.49 -2.61 -3.44
N PHE A 180 38.20 -1.53 -3.16
CA PHE A 180 39.65 -1.47 -3.33
C PHE A 180 40.38 -2.43 -2.39
N THR A 181 39.98 -2.49 -1.11
CA THR A 181 40.62 -3.40 -0.15
C THR A 181 40.36 -4.86 -0.48
N LEU A 182 39.14 -5.22 -0.88
CA LEU A 182 38.80 -6.58 -1.29
C LEU A 182 39.54 -6.98 -2.58
N LYS A 183 39.75 -6.04 -3.50
CA LYS A 183 40.48 -6.29 -4.75
C LYS A 183 41.98 -6.54 -4.53
N HIS A 184 42.60 -5.82 -3.59
CA HIS A 184 44.07 -5.81 -3.44
C HIS A 184 44.60 -6.55 -2.20
N LYS A 185 43.77 -6.81 -1.17
CA LYS A 185 44.18 -7.51 0.05
C LYS A 185 43.56 -8.91 0.09
N GLU A 186 44.31 -9.89 -0.40
CA GLU A 186 43.83 -11.27 -0.53
C GLU A 186 43.48 -11.92 0.82
N GLN A 187 44.24 -11.62 1.88
CA GLN A 187 43.96 -12.11 3.23
C GLN A 187 42.58 -11.68 3.75
N ILE A 188 42.18 -10.44 3.48
CA ILE A 188 40.86 -9.92 3.89
C ILE A 188 39.78 -10.59 3.06
N ARG A 189 39.99 -10.74 1.74
CA ARG A 189 39.08 -11.44 0.84
C ARG A 189 38.82 -12.88 1.31
N THR A 190 39.86 -13.66 1.60
CA THR A 190 39.72 -15.05 2.09
C THR A 190 39.04 -15.13 3.45
N ASN A 191 39.30 -14.18 4.35
CA ASN A 191 38.67 -14.15 5.67
C ASN A 191 37.17 -13.82 5.58
N VAL A 192 36.77 -12.97 4.64
CA VAL A 192 35.38 -12.62 4.36
C VAL A 192 34.65 -13.79 3.68
N LEU A 193 35.29 -14.45 2.69
CA LEU A 193 34.72 -15.63 2.02
C LEU A 193 34.53 -16.82 2.99
N ASN A 194 35.51 -17.06 3.87
CA ASN A 194 35.44 -18.13 4.87
C ASN A 194 34.56 -17.77 6.08
N GLY A 195 33.90 -16.61 6.10
CA GLY A 195 33.03 -16.16 7.20
C GLY A 195 33.76 -15.87 8.52
N LYS A 196 35.11 -15.83 8.52
CA LYS A 196 35.93 -15.55 9.71
C LYS A 196 35.81 -14.10 10.16
N MET A 197 35.50 -13.19 9.24
CA MET A 197 35.34 -11.76 9.51
C MET A 197 33.89 -11.33 9.29
N LYS A 198 33.29 -10.68 10.29
CA LYS A 198 31.93 -10.12 10.15
C LYS A 198 31.96 -8.90 9.23
N ILE A 199 30.90 -8.74 8.43
CA ILE A 199 30.77 -7.60 7.49
C ILE A 199 30.76 -6.25 8.22
N GLU A 200 30.23 -6.21 9.45
CA GLU A 200 30.26 -5.01 10.30
C GLU A 200 31.69 -4.61 10.67
N GLN A 201 32.57 -5.59 10.94
CA GLN A 201 33.98 -5.36 11.22
C GLN A 201 34.71 -4.87 9.97
N LEU A 202 34.36 -5.40 8.79
CA LEU A 202 34.89 -4.91 7.51
C LEU A 202 34.50 -3.43 7.28
N PHE A 203 33.27 -3.05 7.63
CA PHE A 203 32.79 -1.68 7.49
C PHE A 203 33.52 -0.70 8.44
N GLN A 204 33.71 -1.12 9.69
CA GLN A 204 34.36 -0.34 10.75
C GLN A 204 35.88 -0.27 10.58
N GLY A 205 36.57 -1.38 10.33
CA GLY A 205 38.04 -1.46 10.24
C GLY A 205 38.66 -0.77 9.01
N LEU A 206 37.83 -0.23 8.11
CA LEU A 206 38.23 0.52 6.92
C LEU A 206 37.89 2.02 7.04
N THR A 207 37.65 2.55 8.25
CA THR A 207 37.71 4.00 8.49
C THR A 207 39.16 4.45 8.55
N PRO A 208 39.59 5.47 7.78
CA PRO A 208 40.89 6.08 7.99
C PRO A 208 40.90 6.72 9.38
N GLY A 209 41.65 6.13 10.32
CA GLY A 209 41.80 6.63 11.69
C GLY A 209 41.76 5.58 12.81
N ILE A 210 41.43 4.32 12.55
CA ILE A 210 41.47 3.25 13.57
C ILE A 210 42.60 2.29 13.21
N GLN A 211 43.79 2.54 13.75
CA GLN A 211 44.84 1.54 13.85
C GLN A 211 44.44 0.59 14.99
N PHE A 212 44.33 -0.70 14.69
CA PHE A 212 44.34 -1.72 15.75
C PHE A 212 45.81 -2.02 16.06
N SER A 213 46.25 -1.56 17.23
CA SER A 213 47.45 -2.03 17.90
C SER A 213 47.24 -3.45 18.43
#